data_AF-A0A811GEC8-F1
#
_entry.id   AF-A0A811GEC8-F1
#
_cell.length_a   1.000
_cell.length_b   1.000
_cell.length_c   1.000
_cell.angle_alpha   90.00
_cell.angle_beta   90.00
_cell.angle_gamma   90.00
#
_symmetry.space_group_name_H-M   'P 1'
#
loop_
_entity.id
_entity.type
_entity.pdbx_description
1 polymer ?
#
loop_
_entity_poly.entity_id
_entity_poly.type
_entity_poly.pdbx_seq_one_letter_code
_entity_poly.pdbx_strand_id
1 'polypeptide(L)'
;MISEYWMWATWLTKVILYLSVAFVVGGAFCYFLLRQYLELKESILKYITIGAGLGLISSTLGFFILIGSFANTGITGMVDPTYINILVNTPTGYIYVLRSISFALLLLLMVVKLNRNKGHFSIIESSIFCILLIPIIFSFSQLGHVANLTLLAQILLSIHILVMSLWMGSLYPLWKTSREISGLPLKDRMHVFGRIAAFIVGILIACGASVALLLIKDFNTLINTAYGYGFMVKMFFVISILLLAAFNKWYFTPRLQHPKFAKHLSHAILFEMLLGLSILLTTGYITTVVGIE
;
A
#
# COMPACT_ATOMS: atom_id res chain seq x y z
N MET A 1 18.64 -7.49 23.62
CA MET A 1 18.71 -7.19 22.18
C MET A 1 17.68 -8.06 21.50
N ILE A 2 16.67 -7.48 20.84
CA ILE A 2 15.82 -8.23 19.90
C ILE A 2 16.78 -8.87 18.89
N SER A 3 16.70 -10.18 18.70
CA SER A 3 17.59 -10.84 17.73
C SER A 3 17.38 -10.22 16.34
N GLU A 4 18.46 -10.12 15.56
CA GLU A 4 18.41 -9.51 14.22
C GLU A 4 17.34 -10.13 13.31
N TYR A 5 17.06 -11.44 13.46
CA TYR A 5 16.06 -12.13 12.64
C TYR A 5 14.62 -11.63 12.88
N TRP A 6 14.24 -11.24 14.10
CA TRP A 6 12.91 -10.68 14.38
C TRP A 6 12.72 -9.32 13.71
N MET A 7 13.79 -8.52 13.68
CA MET A 7 13.78 -7.21 13.06
C MET A 7 13.54 -7.32 11.54
N TRP A 8 14.30 -8.20 10.87
CA TRP A 8 14.12 -8.46 9.44
C TRP A 8 12.76 -9.11 9.11
N ALA A 9 12.26 -10.02 9.95
CA ALA A 9 10.94 -10.61 9.80
C ALA A 9 9.82 -9.57 9.92
N THR A 10 9.94 -8.65 10.89
CA THR A 10 9.00 -7.53 11.07
C THR A 10 9.03 -6.61 9.86
N TRP A 11 10.23 -6.25 9.37
CA TRP A 11 10.41 -5.42 8.19
C TRP A 11 9.72 -6.02 6.96
N LEU A 12 10.01 -7.29 6.66
CA LEU A 12 9.44 -7.98 5.50
C LEU A 12 7.91 -8.06 5.60
N THR A 13 7.40 -8.40 6.78
CA THR A 13 5.96 -8.52 7.04
C THR A 13 5.25 -7.18 6.83
N LYS A 14 5.88 -6.07 7.25
CA LYS A 14 5.37 -4.70 7.06
C LYS A 14 5.37 -4.29 5.59
N VAL A 15 6.40 -4.66 4.82
CA VAL A 15 6.45 -4.41 3.37
C VAL A 15 5.36 -5.19 2.63
N ILE A 16 5.14 -6.47 2.98
CA ILE A 16 4.04 -7.28 2.43
C ILE A 16 2.70 -6.63 2.77
N LEU A 17 2.55 -6.08 3.98
CA LEU A 17 1.35 -5.35 4.38
C LEU A 17 1.15 -4.06 3.57
N TYR A 18 2.21 -3.31 3.24
CA TYR A 18 2.08 -2.15 2.36
C TYR A 18 1.61 -2.54 0.94
N LEU A 19 2.19 -3.61 0.40
CA LEU A 19 1.81 -4.13 -0.92
C LEU A 19 0.38 -4.66 -0.94
N SER A 20 -0.06 -5.37 0.10
CA SER A 20 -1.42 -5.92 0.17
C SER A 20 -2.48 -4.82 0.13
N VAL A 21 -2.28 -3.74 0.88
CA VAL A 21 -3.21 -2.59 0.90
C VAL A 21 -3.18 -1.86 -0.43
N ALA A 22 -2.00 -1.67 -1.05
CA ALA A 22 -1.91 -1.14 -2.40
C ALA A 22 -2.73 -1.99 -3.40
N PHE A 23 -2.56 -3.31 -3.38
CA PHE A 23 -3.24 -4.21 -4.30
C PHE A 23 -4.76 -4.14 -4.15
N VAL A 24 -5.24 -4.14 -2.90
CA VAL A 24 -6.67 -4.06 -2.61
C VAL A 24 -7.27 -2.72 -3.05
N VAL A 25 -6.68 -1.60 -2.60
CA VAL A 25 -7.23 -0.26 -2.82
C VAL A 25 -7.11 0.15 -4.29
N GLY A 26 -5.91 0.05 -4.86
CA GLY A 26 -5.67 0.41 -6.25
C GLY A 26 -6.34 -0.55 -7.23
N GLY A 27 -6.42 -1.84 -6.88
CA GLY A 27 -7.19 -2.82 -7.64
C GLY A 27 -8.68 -2.48 -7.69
N ALA A 28 -9.29 -2.14 -6.54
CA ALA A 28 -10.69 -1.73 -6.49
C ALA A 28 -10.95 -0.44 -7.29
N PHE A 29 -10.04 0.54 -7.20
CA PHE A 29 -10.11 1.74 -8.02
C PHE A 29 -10.03 1.42 -9.53
N CYS A 30 -9.09 0.57 -9.94
CA CYS A 30 -8.96 0.12 -11.33
C CYS A 30 -10.16 -0.69 -11.81
N TYR A 31 -10.79 -1.50 -10.94
CA TYR A 31 -12.01 -2.23 -11.26
C TYR A 31 -13.13 -1.28 -11.70
N PHE A 32 -13.26 -0.13 -11.03
CA PHE A 32 -14.21 0.90 -11.41
C PHE A 32 -13.79 1.65 -12.68
N LEU A 33 -12.53 2.09 -12.75
CA LEU A 33 -11.99 2.87 -13.87
C LEU A 33 -12.06 2.11 -15.21
N LEU A 34 -11.78 0.81 -15.16
CA LEU A 34 -11.69 -0.10 -16.31
C LEU A 34 -12.94 -0.99 -16.44
N ARG A 35 -14.06 -0.62 -15.81
CA ARG A 35 -15.30 -1.43 -15.75
C ARG A 35 -15.87 -1.86 -17.11
N GLN A 36 -15.50 -1.17 -18.18
CA GLN A 36 -15.95 -1.43 -19.55
C GLN A 36 -15.18 -2.59 -20.22
N TYR A 37 -13.99 -2.94 -19.74
CA TYR A 37 -13.15 -3.99 -20.31
C TYR A 37 -13.34 -5.29 -19.54
N LEU A 38 -14.26 -6.13 -20.01
CA LEU A 38 -14.63 -7.39 -19.35
C LEU A 38 -13.44 -8.34 -19.20
N GLU A 39 -12.54 -8.37 -20.20
CA GLU A 39 -11.33 -9.21 -20.23
C GLU A 39 -10.38 -8.94 -19.05
N LEU A 40 -10.33 -7.68 -18.60
CA LEU A 40 -9.46 -7.27 -17.49
C LEU A 40 -10.09 -7.51 -16.11
N LYS A 41 -11.43 -7.67 -16.03
CA LYS A 41 -12.14 -7.75 -14.73
C LYS A 41 -11.66 -8.91 -13.89
N GLU A 42 -11.56 -10.11 -14.46
CA GLU A 42 -11.12 -11.30 -13.73
C GLU A 42 -9.68 -11.12 -13.22
N SER A 43 -8.81 -10.54 -14.04
CA SER A 43 -7.43 -10.26 -13.62
C SER A 43 -7.35 -9.26 -12.48
N ILE A 44 -8.19 -8.22 -12.49
CA ILE A 44 -8.24 -7.22 -11.42
C ILE A 44 -8.81 -7.84 -10.14
N LEU A 45 -9.84 -8.68 -10.24
CA LEU A 45 -10.37 -9.41 -9.09
C LEU A 45 -9.30 -10.33 -8.49
N LYS A 46 -8.59 -11.13 -9.30
CA LYS A 46 -7.47 -11.95 -8.82
C LYS A 46 -6.40 -11.12 -8.11
N TYR A 47 -6.07 -9.95 -8.67
CA TYR A 47 -5.12 -9.03 -8.07
C TYR A 47 -5.57 -8.52 -6.69
N ILE A 48 -6.84 -8.14 -6.54
CA ILE A 48 -7.43 -7.74 -5.25
C ILE A 48 -7.45 -8.94 -4.28
N THR A 49 -7.83 -10.13 -4.74
CA THR A 49 -7.84 -11.36 -3.92
C THR A 49 -6.45 -11.71 -3.39
N ILE A 50 -5.42 -11.63 -4.24
CA ILE A 50 -4.01 -11.82 -3.83
C ILE A 50 -3.63 -10.78 -2.78
N GLY A 51 -4.00 -9.51 -3.00
CA GLY A 51 -3.82 -8.45 -2.02
C GLY A 51 -4.45 -8.79 -0.67
N ALA A 52 -5.72 -9.20 -0.65
CA ALA A 52 -6.41 -9.57 0.58
C ALA A 52 -5.74 -10.76 1.29
N GLY A 53 -5.29 -11.77 0.55
CA GLY A 53 -4.55 -12.91 1.07
C GLY A 53 -3.20 -12.53 1.70
N LEU A 54 -2.41 -11.72 0.99
CA LEU A 54 -1.15 -11.18 1.51
C LEU A 54 -1.37 -10.31 2.76
N GLY A 55 -2.46 -9.54 2.80
CA GLY A 55 -2.84 -8.73 3.94
C GLY A 55 -3.21 -9.55 5.17
N LEU A 56 -3.94 -10.65 4.99
CA LEU A 56 -4.26 -11.60 6.06
C LEU A 56 -2.99 -12.28 6.58
N ILE A 57 -2.14 -12.80 5.69
CA ILE A 57 -0.89 -13.47 6.06
C ILE A 57 0.02 -12.51 6.82
N SER A 58 0.26 -11.32 6.27
CA SER A 58 1.14 -10.33 6.92
C SER A 58 0.59 -9.81 8.25
N SER A 59 -0.72 -9.58 8.36
CA SER A 59 -1.32 -9.11 9.62
C SER A 59 -1.22 -10.19 10.71
N THR A 60 -1.55 -11.43 10.38
CA THR A 60 -1.50 -12.54 11.33
C THR A 60 -0.07 -12.91 11.70
N LEU A 61 0.84 -13.04 10.74
CA LEU A 61 2.26 -13.29 11.02
C LEU A 61 2.88 -12.13 11.81
N GLY A 62 2.53 -10.89 11.51
CA GLY A 62 3.05 -9.73 12.22
C GLY A 62 2.69 -9.72 13.71
N PHE A 63 1.51 -10.23 14.07
CA PHE A 63 1.10 -10.41 15.46
C PHE A 63 1.99 -11.44 16.18
N PHE A 64 2.18 -12.61 15.58
CA PHE A 64 3.00 -13.68 16.16
C PHE A 64 4.50 -13.35 16.17
N ILE A 65 5.00 -12.61 15.18
CA ILE A 65 6.38 -12.09 15.15
C ILE A 65 6.60 -11.11 16.30
N LEU A 66 5.62 -10.23 16.58
CA LEU A 66 5.70 -9.31 17.71
C LEU A 66 5.78 -10.08 19.04
N ILE A 67 4.96 -11.11 19.22
CA ILE A 67 5.02 -12.01 20.39
C ILE A 67 6.40 -12.68 20.50
N GLY A 68 6.88 -13.27 19.41
CA GLY A 68 8.19 -13.92 19.37
C GLY A 68 9.33 -12.97 19.72
N SER A 69 9.24 -11.70 19.28
CA SER A 69 10.23 -10.67 19.61
C SER A 69 10.27 -10.32 21.10
N PHE A 70 9.13 -10.41 21.81
CA PHE A 70 9.07 -10.21 23.26
C PHE A 70 9.50 -11.45 24.05
N ALA A 71 9.08 -12.64 23.62
CA ALA A 71 9.49 -13.90 24.25
C ALA A 71 11.00 -14.14 24.12
N ASN A 72 11.57 -13.84 22.96
CA ASN A 72 13.00 -13.95 22.64
C ASN A 72 13.61 -15.34 22.93
N THR A 73 12.80 -16.40 22.87
CA THR A 73 13.17 -17.80 23.09
C THR A 73 13.34 -18.60 21.79
N GLY A 74 13.52 -17.91 20.66
CA GLY A 74 13.54 -18.53 19.32
C GLY A 74 12.16 -18.56 18.66
N ILE A 75 12.04 -19.28 17.54
CA ILE A 75 10.79 -19.35 16.74
C ILE A 75 9.61 -19.90 17.56
N THR A 76 9.87 -20.80 18.50
CA THR A 76 8.87 -21.34 19.43
C THR A 76 8.24 -20.26 20.32
N GLY A 77 8.94 -19.17 20.58
CA GLY A 77 8.42 -18.02 21.33
C GLY A 77 7.27 -17.28 20.63
N MET A 78 7.04 -17.49 19.33
CA MET A 78 5.89 -16.89 18.62
C MET A 78 4.54 -17.33 19.18
N VAL A 79 4.48 -18.51 19.81
CA VAL A 79 3.26 -19.10 20.36
C VAL A 79 3.29 -19.16 21.89
N ASP A 80 4.10 -18.31 22.53
CA ASP A 80 4.18 -18.23 23.99
C ASP A 80 2.82 -17.79 24.59
N PRO A 81 2.15 -18.64 25.40
CA PRO A 81 0.81 -18.35 25.93
C PRO A 81 0.76 -17.11 26.82
N THR A 82 1.86 -16.81 27.54
CA THR A 82 1.94 -15.65 28.43
C THR A 82 1.92 -14.38 27.61
N TYR A 83 2.75 -14.28 26.57
CA TYR A 83 2.80 -13.09 25.71
C TYR A 83 1.57 -12.97 24.79
N ILE A 84 0.94 -14.08 24.39
CA ILE A 84 -0.37 -14.04 23.72
C ILE A 84 -1.40 -13.37 24.64
N ASN A 85 -1.51 -13.82 25.90
CA ASN A 85 -2.48 -13.29 26.84
C ASN A 85 -2.21 -11.81 27.13
N ILE A 86 -0.95 -11.41 27.29
CA ILE A 86 -0.59 -10.00 27.45
C ILE A 86 -1.01 -9.20 26.21
N LEU A 87 -0.57 -9.60 25.01
CA LEU A 87 -0.70 -8.79 23.80
C LEU A 87 -2.16 -8.63 23.37
N VAL A 88 -3.00 -9.67 23.48
CA VAL A 88 -4.44 -9.60 23.13
C VAL A 88 -5.18 -8.57 23.99
N ASN A 89 -4.71 -8.30 25.21
CA ASN A 89 -5.28 -7.31 26.11
C ASN A 89 -4.69 -5.90 25.95
N THR A 90 -3.94 -5.64 24.86
CA THR A 90 -3.37 -4.32 24.56
C THR A 90 -4.06 -3.67 23.35
N PRO A 91 -4.03 -2.32 23.25
CA PRO A 91 -4.47 -1.60 22.04
C PRO A 91 -3.80 -2.12 20.76
N THR A 92 -2.49 -2.39 20.82
CA THR A 92 -1.71 -2.96 19.72
C THR A 92 -2.29 -4.30 19.26
N GLY A 93 -2.57 -5.21 20.19
CA GLY A 93 -3.16 -6.51 19.88
C GLY A 93 -4.53 -6.40 19.20
N TYR A 94 -5.39 -5.51 19.71
CA TYR A 94 -6.69 -5.26 19.08
C TYR A 94 -6.57 -4.78 17.63
N ILE A 95 -5.59 -3.91 17.32
CA ILE A 95 -5.36 -3.44 15.94
C ILE A 95 -4.94 -4.58 15.02
N TYR A 96 -4.03 -5.46 15.46
CA TYR A 96 -3.62 -6.62 14.67
C TYR A 96 -4.78 -7.58 14.42
N VAL A 97 -5.55 -7.92 15.46
CA VAL A 97 -6.72 -8.83 15.36
C VAL A 97 -7.79 -8.24 14.45
N LEU A 98 -8.18 -6.97 14.66
CA LEU A 98 -9.19 -6.30 13.84
C LEU A 98 -8.77 -6.24 12.37
N ARG A 99 -7.49 -5.94 12.09
CA ARG A 99 -6.95 -5.92 10.74
C ARG A 99 -6.95 -7.31 10.09
N SER A 100 -6.54 -8.35 10.83
CA SER A 100 -6.60 -9.73 10.34
C SER A 100 -8.02 -10.18 10.03
N ILE A 101 -8.99 -9.90 10.90
CA ILE A 101 -10.41 -10.21 10.65
C ILE A 101 -10.91 -9.46 9.40
N SER A 102 -10.55 -8.18 9.27
CA SER A 102 -10.96 -7.36 8.12
C SER A 102 -10.42 -7.91 6.81
N PHE A 103 -9.15 -8.31 6.76
CA PHE A 103 -8.57 -8.98 5.59
C PHE A 103 -9.17 -10.37 5.33
N ALA A 104 -9.50 -11.14 6.37
CA ALA A 104 -10.14 -12.45 6.21
C ALA A 104 -11.53 -12.33 5.59
N LEU A 105 -12.36 -11.40 6.09
CA LEU A 105 -13.68 -11.12 5.54
C LEU A 105 -13.59 -10.56 4.11
N LEU A 106 -12.60 -9.71 3.85
CA LEU A 106 -12.34 -9.16 2.52
C LEU A 106 -11.93 -10.26 1.54
N LEU A 107 -11.04 -11.16 1.95
CA LEU A 107 -10.60 -12.31 1.16
C LEU A 107 -11.79 -13.22 0.84
N LEU A 108 -12.63 -13.52 1.84
CA LEU A 108 -13.85 -14.31 1.65
C LEU A 108 -14.78 -13.64 0.62
N LEU A 109 -15.01 -12.32 0.74
CA LEU A 109 -15.82 -11.56 -0.21
C LEU A 109 -15.25 -11.65 -1.64
N MET A 110 -13.93 -11.51 -1.79
CA MET A 110 -13.26 -11.60 -3.09
C MET A 110 -13.28 -13.00 -3.69
N VAL A 111 -13.07 -14.06 -2.90
CA VAL A 111 -13.14 -15.45 -3.36
C VAL A 111 -14.55 -15.80 -3.82
N VAL A 112 -15.57 -15.39 -3.05
CA VAL A 112 -16.97 -15.55 -3.45
C VAL A 112 -17.25 -14.79 -4.74
N LYS A 113 -16.75 -13.55 -4.87
CA LYS A 113 -16.94 -12.73 -6.08
C LYS A 113 -16.29 -13.36 -7.32
N LEU A 114 -15.11 -13.94 -7.17
CA LEU A 114 -14.38 -14.61 -8.25
C LEU A 114 -15.11 -15.87 -8.73
N ASN A 115 -15.71 -16.63 -7.80
CA ASN A 115 -16.44 -17.86 -8.12
C ASN A 115 -17.82 -17.61 -8.74
N ARG A 116 -18.51 -16.51 -8.38
CA ARG A 116 -19.86 -16.17 -8.89
C ARG A 116 -19.84 -15.48 -10.26
N ASN A 117 -18.81 -15.73 -11.06
CA ASN A 117 -18.46 -15.04 -12.31
C ASN A 117 -19.70 -14.53 -13.10
N LYS A 118 -19.76 -13.20 -13.36
CA LYS A 118 -20.70 -12.42 -14.24
C LYS A 118 -21.49 -11.25 -13.61
N GLY A 119 -20.85 -10.34 -12.86
CA GLY A 119 -21.56 -9.11 -12.45
C GLY A 119 -20.68 -7.96 -11.98
N HIS A 120 -21.22 -6.75 -12.08
CA HIS A 120 -20.68 -5.60 -11.35
C HIS A 120 -20.77 -5.85 -9.83
N PHE A 121 -20.01 -5.10 -9.03
CA PHE A 121 -20.23 -5.12 -7.58
C PHE A 121 -21.66 -4.64 -7.30
N SER A 122 -22.38 -5.36 -6.44
CA SER A 122 -23.63 -4.82 -5.91
C SER A 122 -23.32 -3.66 -4.96
N ILE A 123 -24.33 -2.83 -4.68
CA ILE A 123 -24.17 -1.73 -3.72
C ILE A 123 -23.80 -2.26 -2.33
N ILE A 124 -24.35 -3.42 -1.96
CA ILE A 124 -24.08 -4.10 -0.68
C ILE A 124 -22.63 -4.59 -0.63
N GLU A 125 -22.15 -5.28 -1.68
CA GLU A 125 -20.76 -5.74 -1.74
C GLU A 125 -19.77 -4.57 -1.69
N SER A 126 -20.09 -3.46 -2.38
CA SER A 126 -19.26 -2.25 -2.37
C SER A 126 -19.24 -1.61 -0.99
N SER A 127 -20.39 -1.52 -0.31
CA SER A 127 -20.47 -0.97 1.05
C SER A 127 -19.68 -1.83 2.05
N ILE A 128 -19.81 -3.16 1.99
CA ILE A 128 -19.05 -4.07 2.84
C ILE A 128 -17.55 -3.90 2.58
N PHE A 129 -17.13 -3.83 1.31
CA PHE A 129 -15.74 -3.61 0.94
C PHE A 129 -15.18 -2.30 1.54
N CYS A 130 -15.92 -1.20 1.43
CA CYS A 130 -15.54 0.09 2.00
C CYS A 130 -15.45 0.04 3.54
N ILE A 131 -16.41 -0.61 4.21
CA ILE A 131 -16.42 -0.75 5.67
C ILE A 131 -15.19 -1.53 6.15
N LEU A 132 -14.84 -2.63 5.46
CA LEU A 132 -13.67 -3.46 5.80
C LEU A 132 -12.33 -2.73 5.56
N LEU A 133 -12.29 -1.76 4.64
CA LEU A 133 -11.09 -0.96 4.39
C LEU A 133 -10.76 0.01 5.52
N ILE A 134 -11.76 0.54 6.23
CA ILE A 134 -11.57 1.53 7.30
C ILE A 134 -10.58 1.04 8.36
N PRO A 135 -10.80 -0.11 9.04
CA PRO A 135 -9.87 -0.60 10.05
C PRO A 135 -8.49 -0.96 9.48
N ILE A 136 -8.42 -1.42 8.22
CA ILE A 136 -7.16 -1.75 7.56
C ILE A 136 -6.30 -0.48 7.40
N ILE A 137 -6.87 0.59 6.86
CA ILE A 137 -6.15 1.86 6.63
C ILE A 137 -5.83 2.56 7.95
N PHE A 138 -6.80 2.62 8.85
CA PHE A 138 -6.62 3.31 10.13
C PHE A 138 -5.55 2.64 10.99
N SER A 139 -5.39 1.31 10.90
CA SER A 139 -4.40 0.54 11.66
C SER A 139 -2.97 1.08 11.61
N PHE A 140 -2.57 1.69 10.49
CA PHE A 140 -1.20 2.22 10.32
C PHE A 140 -0.93 3.45 11.18
N SER A 141 -1.97 4.18 11.56
CA SER A 141 -1.87 5.36 12.43
C SER A 141 -1.92 5.00 13.92
N GLN A 142 -2.31 3.76 14.24
CA GLN A 142 -2.51 3.26 15.60
C GLN A 142 -1.34 2.41 16.11
N LEU A 143 -0.23 2.37 15.37
CA LEU A 143 0.95 1.57 15.70
C LEU A 143 2.21 2.44 15.73
N GLY A 144 3.14 2.11 16.63
CA GLY A 144 4.43 2.82 16.78
C GLY A 144 4.27 4.26 17.28
N HIS A 145 5.31 5.08 17.08
CA HIS A 145 5.35 6.48 17.56
C HIS A 145 4.20 7.35 17.03
N VAL A 146 3.60 6.99 15.89
CA VAL A 146 2.48 7.74 15.32
C VAL A 146 1.22 7.66 16.18
N ALA A 147 1.02 6.56 16.91
CA ALA A 147 -0.12 6.40 17.81
C ALA A 147 -0.14 7.44 18.94
N ASN A 148 1.03 7.99 19.28
CA ASN A 148 1.19 9.02 20.30
C ASN A 148 1.12 10.45 19.75
N LEU A 149 0.97 10.63 18.43
CA LEU A 149 0.79 11.94 17.80
C LEU A 149 -0.67 12.38 17.85
N THR A 150 -0.91 13.65 17.48
CA THR A 150 -2.24 14.24 17.42
C THR A 150 -3.17 13.47 16.48
N LEU A 151 -4.48 13.51 16.75
CA LEU A 151 -5.49 12.91 15.87
C LEU A 151 -5.37 13.40 14.41
N LEU A 152 -5.00 14.67 14.22
CA LEU A 152 -4.73 15.22 12.89
C LEU A 152 -3.60 14.48 12.18
N ALA A 153 -2.48 14.19 12.85
CA ALA A 153 -1.37 13.42 12.28
C ALA A 153 -1.81 12.00 11.88
N GLN A 154 -2.63 11.36 12.70
CA GLN A 154 -3.17 10.02 12.46
C GLN A 154 -4.10 9.99 11.24
N ILE A 155 -4.98 11.00 11.11
CA ILE A 155 -5.85 11.18 9.95
C ILE A 155 -5.03 11.45 8.68
N LEU A 156 -4.07 12.36 8.75
CA LEU A 156 -3.20 12.69 7.62
C LEU A 156 -2.41 11.47 7.13
N LEU A 157 -1.88 10.66 8.04
CA LEU A 157 -1.19 9.42 7.67
C LEU A 157 -2.15 8.41 7.04
N SER A 158 -3.35 8.25 7.60
CA SER A 158 -4.37 7.35 7.06
C SER A 158 -4.76 7.75 5.63
N ILE A 159 -4.96 9.05 5.38
CA ILE A 159 -5.22 9.59 4.03
C ILE A 159 -4.01 9.38 3.12
N HIS A 160 -2.79 9.66 3.59
CA HIS A 160 -1.57 9.43 2.83
C HIS A 160 -1.48 7.97 2.35
N ILE A 161 -1.75 7.01 3.23
CA ILE A 161 -1.71 5.58 2.90
C ILE A 161 -2.82 5.22 1.92
N LEU A 162 -4.06 5.65 2.14
CA LEU A 162 -5.18 5.41 1.22
C LEU A 162 -4.87 5.90 -0.20
N VAL A 163 -4.42 7.16 -0.32
CA VAL A 163 -4.15 7.83 -1.59
C VAL A 163 -2.91 7.24 -2.27
N MET A 164 -1.87 6.91 -1.51
CA MET A 164 -0.69 6.18 -2.00
C MET A 164 -1.09 4.81 -2.53
N SER A 165 -1.88 4.05 -1.78
CA SER A 165 -2.33 2.71 -2.17
C SER A 165 -3.24 2.74 -3.39
N LEU A 166 -4.06 3.78 -3.54
CA LEU A 166 -4.86 3.99 -4.76
C LEU A 166 -3.94 4.20 -5.97
N TRP A 167 -2.97 5.11 -5.88
CA TRP A 167 -2.06 5.39 -6.98
C TRP A 167 -1.14 4.21 -7.29
N MET A 168 -0.35 3.76 -6.32
CA MET A 168 0.63 2.69 -6.49
C MET A 168 -0.03 1.37 -6.86
N GLY A 169 -1.16 1.04 -6.24
CA GLY A 169 -1.90 -0.18 -6.51
C GLY A 169 -2.54 -0.22 -7.89
N SER A 170 -2.77 0.93 -8.53
CA SER A 170 -3.34 1.02 -9.87
C SER A 170 -2.33 0.70 -10.98
N LEU A 171 -1.02 0.78 -10.69
CA LEU A 171 0.03 0.64 -11.71
C LEU A 171 0.02 -0.74 -12.37
N TYR A 172 -0.15 -1.82 -11.62
CA TYR A 172 -0.16 -3.17 -12.20
C TYR A 172 -1.37 -3.41 -13.14
N PRO A 173 -2.63 -3.12 -12.75
CA PRO A 173 -3.75 -3.18 -13.68
C PRO A 173 -3.57 -2.31 -14.94
N LEU A 174 -3.00 -1.11 -14.79
CA LEU A 174 -2.74 -0.20 -15.91
C LEU A 174 -1.63 -0.71 -16.83
N TRP A 175 -0.55 -1.27 -16.26
CA TRP A 175 0.48 -1.96 -17.01
C TRP A 175 -0.11 -3.09 -17.85
N LYS A 176 -0.94 -3.94 -17.24
CA LYS A 176 -1.62 -5.03 -17.95
C LYS A 176 -2.52 -4.50 -19.07
N THR A 177 -3.31 -3.46 -18.78
CA THR A 177 -4.16 -2.79 -19.76
C THR A 177 -3.35 -2.27 -20.96
N SER A 178 -2.18 -1.68 -20.72
CA SER A 178 -1.30 -1.17 -21.78
C SER A 178 -0.67 -2.26 -22.66
N ARG A 179 -0.71 -3.52 -22.22
CA ARG A 179 -0.23 -4.68 -23.01
C ARG A 179 -1.35 -5.36 -23.80
N GLU A 180 -2.58 -5.28 -23.32
CA GLU A 180 -3.73 -5.95 -23.95
C GLU A 180 -4.51 -5.03 -24.88
N ILE A 181 -4.52 -3.72 -24.61
CA ILE A 181 -5.32 -2.73 -25.34
C ILE A 181 -4.39 -1.67 -25.93
N SER A 182 -4.70 -1.17 -27.12
CA SER A 182 -3.95 -0.11 -27.78
C SER A 182 -4.85 0.90 -28.49
N GLY A 183 -4.28 2.02 -28.96
CA GLY A 183 -5.01 3.04 -29.69
C GLY A 183 -5.87 3.96 -28.81
N LEU A 184 -6.98 4.46 -29.37
CA LEU A 184 -7.88 5.41 -28.71
C LEU A 184 -8.45 4.91 -27.37
N PRO A 185 -8.93 3.66 -27.24
CA PRO A 185 -9.48 3.18 -25.97
C PRO A 185 -8.47 3.22 -24.82
N LEU A 186 -7.20 2.87 -25.10
CA LEU A 186 -6.12 2.97 -24.12
C LEU A 186 -5.83 4.43 -23.77
N LYS A 187 -5.73 5.31 -24.77
CA LYS A 187 -5.48 6.75 -24.59
C LYS A 187 -6.51 7.38 -23.66
N ASP A 188 -7.80 7.13 -23.90
CA ASP A 188 -8.87 7.74 -23.13
C ASP A 188 -8.82 7.34 -21.66
N ARG A 189 -8.58 6.05 -21.38
CA ARG A 189 -8.47 5.54 -20.01
C ARG A 189 -7.23 6.04 -19.29
N MET A 190 -6.09 6.07 -19.96
CA MET A 190 -4.85 6.63 -19.41
C MET A 190 -4.95 8.13 -19.17
N HIS A 191 -5.69 8.86 -20.02
CA HIS A 191 -5.94 10.29 -19.83
C HIS A 191 -6.86 10.57 -18.63
N VAL A 192 -7.96 9.81 -18.49
CA VAL A 192 -8.84 9.90 -17.31
C VAL A 192 -8.07 9.54 -16.04
N PHE A 193 -7.29 8.45 -16.07
CA PHE A 193 -6.41 8.09 -14.96
C PHE A 193 -5.45 9.24 -14.61
N GLY A 194 -4.71 9.78 -15.59
CA GLY A 194 -3.74 10.85 -15.37
C GLY A 194 -4.34 12.15 -14.81
N ARG A 195 -5.63 12.42 -15.05
CA ARG A 195 -6.35 13.53 -14.42
C ARG A 195 -6.64 13.24 -12.95
N ILE A 196 -7.17 12.06 -12.65
CA ILE A 196 -7.47 11.63 -11.28
C ILE A 196 -6.18 11.50 -10.46
N ALA A 197 -5.16 10.85 -11.02
CA ALA A 197 -3.86 10.66 -10.41
C ALA A 197 -3.18 11.98 -10.05
N ALA A 198 -3.31 13.04 -10.85
CA ALA A 198 -2.74 14.34 -10.51
C ALA A 198 -3.37 14.96 -9.24
N PHE A 199 -4.69 14.81 -9.06
CA PHE A 199 -5.37 15.26 -7.85
C PHE A 199 -4.94 14.42 -6.63
N ILE A 200 -4.90 13.09 -6.80
CA ILE A 200 -4.45 12.13 -5.79
C ILE A 200 -3.01 12.42 -5.35
N VAL A 201 -2.10 12.63 -6.29
CA VAL A 201 -0.69 12.99 -6.01
C VAL A 201 -0.61 14.34 -5.28
N GLY A 202 -1.46 15.32 -5.62
CA GLY A 202 -1.53 16.58 -4.88
C GLY A 202 -1.86 16.39 -3.40
N ILE A 203 -2.88 15.57 -3.10
CA ILE A 203 -3.23 15.20 -1.72
C ILE A 203 -2.08 14.44 -1.06
N LEU A 204 -1.46 13.50 -1.78
CA LEU A 204 -0.36 12.70 -1.28
C LEU A 204 0.82 13.55 -0.82
N ILE A 205 1.19 14.55 -1.62
CA ILE A 205 2.25 15.52 -1.31
C ILE A 205 1.85 16.37 -0.10
N ALA A 206 0.63 16.90 -0.05
CA ALA A 206 0.16 17.71 1.07
C ALA A 206 0.16 16.93 2.40
N CYS A 207 -0.37 15.70 2.41
CA CYS A 207 -0.33 14.83 3.58
C CYS A 207 1.11 14.44 3.95
N GLY A 208 1.92 14.05 2.96
CA GLY A 208 3.31 13.65 3.18
C GLY A 208 4.17 14.78 3.78
N ALA A 209 4.06 15.98 3.24
CA ALA A 209 4.74 17.16 3.75
C ALA A 209 4.27 17.52 5.16
N SER A 210 2.95 17.49 5.41
CA SER A 210 2.39 17.78 6.74
C SER A 210 2.87 16.78 7.79
N VAL A 211 2.84 15.47 7.47
CA VAL A 211 3.35 14.43 8.37
C VAL A 211 4.86 14.58 8.57
N ALA A 212 5.63 14.88 7.52
CA ALA A 212 7.08 15.09 7.64
C ALA A 212 7.41 16.27 8.58
N LEU A 213 6.69 17.39 8.48
CA LEU A 213 6.86 18.54 9.38
C LEU A 213 6.50 18.24 10.83
N LEU A 214 5.53 17.35 11.06
CA LEU A 214 5.14 16.92 12.41
C LEU A 214 6.15 15.94 13.03
N LEU A 215 6.83 15.13 12.21
CA LEU A 215 7.81 14.14 12.66
C LEU A 215 9.23 14.73 12.79
N ILE A 216 9.66 15.54 11.82
CA ILE A 216 11.02 16.08 11.74
C ILE A 216 11.02 17.48 12.38
N LYS A 217 11.40 17.55 13.66
CA LYS A 217 11.36 18.79 14.45
C LYS A 217 12.57 19.71 14.25
N ASP A 218 13.69 19.18 13.78
CA ASP A 218 14.94 19.93 13.61
C ASP A 218 15.69 19.46 12.36
N PHE A 219 16.36 20.40 11.67
CA PHE A 219 17.10 20.11 10.45
C PHE A 219 18.36 19.26 10.70
N ASN A 220 18.96 19.33 11.89
CA ASN A 220 20.07 18.46 12.25
C ASN A 220 19.65 16.98 12.30
N THR A 221 18.42 16.66 12.71
CA THR A 221 17.90 15.29 12.67
C THR A 221 17.87 14.74 11.24
N LEU A 222 17.66 15.60 10.23
CA LEU A 222 17.62 15.17 8.83
C LEU A 222 19.01 14.82 8.28
N ILE A 223 20.05 15.57 8.67
CA ILE A 223 21.39 15.42 8.09
C ILE A 223 22.29 14.54 8.95
N ASN A 224 22.09 14.49 10.27
CA ASN A 224 23.03 13.85 11.19
C ASN A 224 22.54 12.51 11.75
N THR A 225 21.36 12.03 11.36
CA THR A 225 20.81 10.76 11.87
C THR A 225 20.61 9.72 10.76
N ALA A 226 20.69 8.45 11.13
CA ALA A 226 20.37 7.34 10.22
C ALA A 226 18.92 7.42 9.70
N TYR A 227 17.98 7.90 10.53
CA TYR A 227 16.59 8.13 10.12
C TYR A 227 16.51 9.18 9.02
N GLY A 228 17.22 10.30 9.19
CA GLY A 228 17.28 11.40 8.24
C GLY A 228 17.85 10.98 6.87
N TYR A 229 18.97 10.26 6.85
CA TYR A 229 19.54 9.73 5.61
C TYR A 229 18.58 8.79 4.88
N GLY A 230 17.93 7.88 5.61
CA GLY A 230 16.89 7.03 5.03
C GLY A 230 15.75 7.86 4.42
N PHE A 231 15.28 8.89 5.14
CA PHE A 231 14.25 9.79 4.64
C PHE A 231 14.68 10.51 3.35
N MET A 232 15.93 10.97 3.25
CA MET A 232 16.48 11.57 2.03
C MET A 232 16.49 10.59 0.86
N VAL A 233 16.90 9.33 1.08
CA VAL A 233 16.85 8.26 0.05
C VAL A 233 15.42 8.02 -0.40
N LYS A 234 14.46 7.96 0.53
CA LYS A 234 13.03 7.87 0.19
C LYS A 234 12.59 9.05 -0.68
N MET A 235 12.99 10.27 -0.32
CA MET A 235 12.62 11.47 -1.08
C MET A 235 13.22 11.49 -2.48
N PHE A 236 14.45 11.00 -2.66
CA PHE A 236 15.04 10.81 -3.99
C PHE A 236 14.17 9.90 -4.86
N PHE A 237 13.71 8.76 -4.34
CA PHE A 237 12.81 7.87 -5.07
C PHE A 237 11.44 8.50 -5.34
N VAL A 238 10.88 9.22 -4.37
CA VAL A 238 9.60 9.94 -4.53
C VAL A 238 9.69 10.97 -5.65
N ILE A 239 10.75 11.78 -5.69
CA ILE A 239 10.95 12.76 -6.77
C ILE A 239 11.11 12.05 -8.11
N SER A 240 11.88 10.97 -8.16
CA SER A 240 12.11 10.19 -9.37
C SER A 240 10.81 9.61 -9.96
N ILE A 241 9.94 9.02 -9.13
CA ILE A 241 8.67 8.47 -9.61
C ILE A 241 7.70 9.57 -10.03
N LEU A 242 7.70 10.74 -9.37
CA LEU A 242 6.87 11.87 -9.75
C LEU A 242 7.28 12.46 -11.10
N LEU A 243 8.59 12.59 -11.35
CA LEU A 243 9.11 13.03 -12.65
C LEU A 243 8.74 12.05 -13.76
N LEU A 244 8.88 10.75 -13.50
CA LEU A 244 8.49 9.72 -14.46
C LEU A 244 6.99 9.73 -14.73
N ALA A 245 6.16 9.88 -13.69
CA ALA A 245 4.70 9.95 -13.84
C ALA A 245 4.27 11.19 -14.61
N ALA A 246 4.91 12.34 -14.37
CA ALA A 246 4.70 13.56 -15.15
C ALA A 246 5.09 13.35 -16.62
N PHE A 247 6.24 12.72 -16.87
CA PHE A 247 6.67 12.37 -18.23
C PHE A 247 5.68 11.42 -18.91
N ASN A 248 5.21 10.39 -18.21
CA ASN A 248 4.23 9.44 -18.75
C ASN A 248 2.93 10.15 -19.14
N LYS A 249 2.42 11.03 -18.28
CA LYS A 249 1.20 11.81 -18.51
C LYS A 249 1.32 12.80 -19.67
N TRP A 250 2.43 13.53 -19.77
CA TRP A 250 2.58 14.62 -20.74
C TRP A 250 3.19 14.19 -22.06
N TYR A 251 4.04 13.16 -22.06
CA TYR A 251 4.73 12.69 -23.26
C TYR A 251 4.08 11.45 -23.87
N PHE A 252 3.90 10.36 -23.10
CA PHE A 252 3.38 9.11 -23.64
C PHE A 252 1.87 9.12 -23.83
N THR A 253 1.09 9.51 -22.83
CA THR A 253 -0.38 9.44 -22.90
C THR A 253 -0.98 10.13 -24.13
N PRO A 254 -0.55 11.36 -24.52
CA PRO A 254 -1.12 12.01 -25.72
C PRO A 254 -0.83 11.26 -27.03
N ARG A 255 0.26 10.49 -27.08
CA ARG A 255 0.79 9.77 -28.25
C ARG A 255 0.33 8.31 -28.35
N LEU A 256 -0.50 7.84 -27.42
CA LEU A 256 -1.01 6.45 -27.38
C LEU A 256 -1.87 6.04 -28.58
N GLN A 257 -2.19 6.97 -29.49
CA GLN A 257 -2.78 6.66 -30.78
C GLN A 257 -1.88 5.76 -31.64
N HIS A 258 -0.55 5.82 -31.48
CA HIS A 258 0.35 4.88 -32.14
C HIS A 258 0.70 3.69 -31.23
N PRO A 259 0.52 2.44 -31.69
CA PRO A 259 0.75 1.23 -30.87
C PRO A 259 2.14 1.14 -30.21
N LYS A 260 3.18 1.69 -30.86
CA LYS A 260 4.55 1.74 -30.30
C LYS A 260 4.61 2.41 -28.92
N PHE A 261 3.80 3.45 -28.70
CA PHE A 261 3.80 4.17 -27.42
C PHE A 261 3.07 3.42 -26.31
N ALA A 262 2.18 2.47 -26.63
CA ALA A 262 1.60 1.58 -25.62
C ALA A 262 2.68 0.69 -25.01
N LYS A 263 3.59 0.15 -25.85
CA LYS A 263 4.75 -0.62 -25.38
C LYS A 263 5.71 0.25 -24.58
N HIS A 264 6.03 1.47 -25.01
CA HIS A 264 6.91 2.34 -24.22
C HIS A 264 6.30 2.73 -22.87
N LEU A 265 5.00 3.03 -22.85
CA LEU A 265 4.27 3.31 -21.61
C LEU A 265 4.30 2.11 -20.66
N SER A 266 4.14 0.88 -21.16
CA SER A 266 4.18 -0.30 -20.30
C SER A 266 5.55 -0.50 -19.61
N HIS A 267 6.66 -0.25 -20.32
CA HIS A 267 7.99 -0.27 -19.69
C HIS A 267 8.16 0.86 -18.68
N ALA A 268 7.61 2.05 -18.96
CA ALA A 268 7.67 3.17 -18.03
C ALA A 268 6.88 2.89 -16.75
N ILE A 269 5.66 2.33 -16.86
CA ILE A 269 4.86 1.90 -15.70
C ILE A 269 5.58 0.80 -14.91
N LEU A 270 6.28 -0.12 -15.59
CA LEU A 270 7.10 -1.13 -14.89
C LEU A 270 8.20 -0.47 -14.05
N PHE A 271 8.87 0.55 -14.58
CA PHE A 271 9.86 1.31 -13.82
C PHE A 271 9.24 2.12 -12.67
N GLU A 272 8.04 2.70 -12.84
CA GLU A 272 7.29 3.30 -11.74
C GLU A 272 6.99 2.29 -10.63
N MET A 273 6.61 1.05 -10.97
CA MET A 273 6.38 -0.01 -9.99
C MET A 273 7.66 -0.36 -9.22
N LEU A 274 8.83 -0.42 -9.89
CA LEU A 274 10.12 -0.67 -9.24
C LEU A 274 10.53 0.46 -8.30
N LEU A 275 10.37 1.72 -8.72
CA LEU A 275 10.61 2.88 -7.85
C LEU A 275 9.66 2.88 -6.65
N GLY A 276 8.39 2.59 -6.89
CA GLY A 276 7.38 2.44 -5.84
C GLY A 276 7.71 1.38 -4.82
N LEU A 277 8.12 0.19 -5.28
CA LEU A 277 8.58 -0.88 -4.40
C LEU A 277 9.79 -0.42 -3.57
N SER A 278 10.73 0.30 -4.18
CA SER A 278 11.90 0.86 -3.49
C SER A 278 11.50 1.87 -2.40
N ILE A 279 10.47 2.70 -2.65
CA ILE A 279 9.90 3.61 -1.64
C ILE A 279 9.30 2.83 -0.47
N LEU A 280 8.55 1.76 -0.74
CA LEU A 280 7.92 0.93 0.30
C LEU A 280 8.95 0.17 1.14
N LEU A 281 9.96 -0.44 0.49
CA LEU A 281 11.07 -1.13 1.14
C LEU A 281 11.84 -0.18 2.07
N THR A 282 12.21 1.00 1.55
CA THR A 282 12.92 2.04 2.29
C THR A 282 12.09 2.56 3.46
N THR A 283 10.80 2.84 3.24
CA THR A 283 9.87 3.27 4.30
C THR A 283 9.75 2.21 5.40
N GLY A 284 9.59 0.94 5.02
CA GLY A 284 9.56 -0.16 5.97
C GLY A 284 10.85 -0.24 6.79
N TYR A 285 12.00 -0.10 6.11
CA TYR A 285 13.32 -0.21 6.73
C TYR A 285 13.54 0.88 7.77
N ILE A 286 13.33 2.14 7.38
CA ILE A 286 13.49 3.30 8.27
C ILE A 286 12.59 3.17 9.51
N THR A 287 11.34 2.73 9.31
CA THR A 287 10.35 2.68 10.40
C THR A 287 10.40 1.41 11.25
N THR A 288 11.33 0.48 10.99
CA THR A 288 11.39 -0.81 11.69
C THR A 288 12.80 -1.16 12.16
N VAL A 289 13.81 -0.94 11.30
CA VAL A 289 15.22 -1.25 11.58
C VAL A 289 15.91 -0.06 12.23
N VAL A 290 15.70 1.14 11.69
CA VAL A 290 16.35 2.36 12.19
C VAL A 290 15.58 2.93 13.37
N GLY A 291 14.26 3.12 13.22
CA GLY A 291 13.44 3.81 14.21
C GLY A 291 13.61 5.33 14.18
N ILE A 292 12.67 6.05 14.80
CA ILE A 292 12.88 7.45 15.18
C ILE A 292 13.34 7.38 16.63
N GLU A 293 14.49 7.98 16.93
CA GLU A 293 14.94 8.18 18.33
C GLU A 293 14.00 9.14 19.07
#